data_AF-A0A7T4KG45-F1
#
_entry.id   AF-A0A7T4KG45-F1
#
_cell.length_a   1.000
_cell.length_b   1.000
_cell.length_c   1.000
_cell.angle_alpha   90.00
_cell.angle_beta   90.00
_cell.angle_gamma   90.00
#
_symmetry.space_group_name_H-M   'P 1'
#
loop_
_entity.id
_entity.type
_entity.pdbx_description
1 polymer ?
#
loop_
_entity_poly.entity_id
_entity_poly.type
_entity_poly.pdbx_seq_one_letter_code
_entity_poly.pdbx_strand_id
1 'polypeptide(L)'
;MELKGDIVKINEISQSEIEEMYILMTEFYNNVDKNIFLKDLKEKDYCIILKDDKNKIKGFSTQKIMKFNFENEEIYGVFSGDTIIDKENWGNLTLFKVFANFFFPFGEKYKNFYWFLIVKGYKTYKFLPTFYKEFYPNYKLETPERFKNIIDLFAEIKYPDEYNKESGVIEYKGIKDSLKKGVADITEKELKDKNVQFFLESNPDYERGNDLVCITSLKVENLKEKTLKILFRDTFEK
;
A
#
# COMPACT_ATOMS: atom_id res chain seq x y z
N MET A 1 16.83 -9.16 -15.02
CA MET A 1 16.59 -7.75 -15.38
C MET A 1 16.70 -6.98 -14.07
N GLU A 2 17.55 -5.96 -14.01
CA GLU A 2 17.71 -5.19 -12.78
C GLU A 2 16.65 -4.08 -12.76
N LEU A 3 15.74 -4.15 -11.80
CA LEU A 3 14.70 -3.15 -11.67
C LEU A 3 15.26 -1.97 -10.87
N LYS A 4 15.31 -0.78 -11.49
CA LYS A 4 15.69 0.46 -10.81
C LYS A 4 14.44 1.15 -10.31
N GLY A 5 14.51 1.75 -9.13
CA GLY A 5 13.37 2.44 -8.55
C GLY A 5 13.78 3.80 -8.00
N ASP A 6 12.96 4.79 -8.28
CA ASP A 6 13.13 6.17 -7.82
C ASP A 6 11.82 6.67 -7.20
N ILE A 7 11.92 7.64 -6.30
CA ILE A 7 10.77 8.36 -5.76
C ILE A 7 10.81 9.81 -6.24
N VAL A 8 9.72 10.25 -6.87
CA VAL A 8 9.58 11.57 -7.49
C VAL A 8 8.34 12.27 -6.94
N LYS A 9 8.31 13.60 -7.01
CA LYS A 9 7.07 14.34 -6.71
C LYS A 9 6.09 14.18 -7.86
N ILE A 10 4.79 14.20 -7.58
CA ILE A 10 3.77 14.05 -8.64
C ILE A 10 3.90 15.09 -9.75
N ASN A 11 4.29 16.32 -9.42
CA ASN A 11 4.46 17.40 -10.40
C ASN A 11 5.73 17.28 -11.26
N GLU A 12 6.60 16.30 -10.99
CA GLU A 12 7.80 16.00 -11.76
C GLU A 12 7.58 14.84 -12.75
N ILE A 13 6.43 14.16 -12.68
CA ILE A 13 6.09 13.04 -13.57
C ILE A 13 5.66 13.59 -14.94
N SER A 14 6.30 13.11 -16.01
CA SER A 14 5.96 13.51 -17.37
C SER A 14 4.63 12.92 -17.83
N GLN A 15 3.98 13.57 -18.80
CA GLN A 15 2.73 13.07 -19.38
C GLN A 15 2.89 11.67 -20.01
N SER A 16 4.07 11.36 -20.58
CA SER A 16 4.39 10.03 -21.11
C SER A 16 4.45 8.97 -20.02
N GLU A 17 5.04 9.28 -18.86
CA GLU A 17 5.10 8.35 -17.74
C GLU A 17 3.71 8.11 -17.14
N ILE A 18 2.88 9.17 -17.04
CA ILE A 18 1.48 9.03 -16.61
C ILE A 18 0.71 8.09 -17.53
N GLU A 19 0.93 8.18 -18.85
CA GLU A 19 0.30 7.27 -19.82
C GLU A 19 0.79 5.83 -19.65
N GLU A 20 2.10 5.62 -19.48
CA GLU A 20 2.67 4.30 -19.21
C GLU A 20 2.12 3.68 -17.92
N MET A 21 2.01 4.48 -16.83
CA MET A 21 1.41 4.05 -15.57
C MET A 21 -0.06 3.66 -15.74
N TYR A 22 -0.83 4.46 -16.48
CA TYR A 22 -2.24 4.16 -16.76
C TYR A 22 -2.38 2.86 -17.57
N ILE A 23 -1.60 2.71 -18.65
CA ILE A 23 -1.60 1.48 -19.47
C ILE A 23 -1.27 0.28 -18.59
N LEU A 24 -0.21 0.37 -17.77
CA LEU A 24 0.18 -0.69 -16.86
C LEU A 24 -0.96 -1.05 -15.91
N MET A 25 -1.65 -0.09 -15.29
CA MET A 25 -2.85 -0.38 -14.46
C MET A 25 -3.92 -1.14 -15.24
N THR A 26 -4.23 -0.72 -16.47
CA THR A 26 -5.27 -1.35 -17.29
C THR A 26 -4.94 -2.79 -17.68
N GLU A 27 -3.67 -3.21 -17.63
CA GLU A 27 -3.28 -4.60 -17.87
C GLU A 27 -3.75 -5.51 -16.73
N PHE A 28 -3.73 -5.03 -15.49
CA PHE A 28 -3.97 -5.83 -14.28
C PHE A 28 -5.36 -5.64 -13.66
N TYR A 29 -6.00 -4.50 -13.89
CA TYR A 29 -7.28 -4.16 -13.27
C TYR A 29 -8.40 -4.02 -14.30
N ASN A 30 -9.60 -4.46 -13.91
CA ASN A 30 -10.84 -4.13 -14.59
C ASN A 30 -11.28 -2.71 -14.23
N ASN A 31 -12.12 -2.09 -15.07
CA ASN A 31 -12.81 -0.83 -14.77
C ASN A 31 -11.90 0.35 -14.39
N VAL A 32 -10.66 0.37 -14.90
CA VAL A 32 -9.76 1.52 -14.72
C VAL A 32 -10.23 2.66 -15.60
N ASP A 33 -10.87 3.66 -14.99
CA ASP A 33 -11.23 4.90 -15.67
C ASP A 33 -10.07 5.89 -15.64
N LYS A 34 -9.72 6.45 -16.80
CA LYS A 34 -8.59 7.37 -16.94
C LYS A 34 -8.77 8.66 -16.14
N ASN A 35 -9.98 9.21 -16.07
CA ASN A 35 -10.23 10.44 -15.32
C ASN A 35 -10.14 10.19 -13.81
N ILE A 36 -10.64 9.04 -13.33
CA ILE A 36 -10.49 8.62 -11.94
C ILE A 36 -9.01 8.43 -11.60
N PHE A 37 -8.25 7.71 -12.43
CA PHE A 37 -6.81 7.52 -12.27
C PHE A 37 -6.05 8.85 -12.18
N LEU A 38 -6.29 9.77 -13.12
CA LEU A 38 -5.64 11.09 -13.13
C LEU A 38 -6.03 11.93 -11.92
N LYS A 39 -7.28 11.85 -11.46
CA LYS A 39 -7.75 12.55 -10.26
C LYS A 39 -7.07 12.00 -9.01
N ASP A 40 -6.98 10.66 -8.86
CA ASP A 40 -6.30 10.03 -7.74
C ASP A 40 -4.81 10.40 -7.72
N LEU A 41 -4.13 10.32 -8.86
CA LEU A 41 -2.71 10.64 -8.99
C LEU A 41 -2.42 12.10 -8.58
N LYS A 42 -3.25 13.06 -9.02
CA LYS A 42 -3.10 14.48 -8.68
C LYS A 42 -3.26 14.79 -7.20
N GLU A 43 -3.98 13.94 -6.45
CA GLU A 43 -4.14 14.13 -5.02
C GLU A 43 -2.84 13.80 -4.26
N LYS A 44 -1.99 12.93 -4.82
CA LYS A 44 -0.80 12.36 -4.17
C LYS A 44 0.36 13.36 -4.15
N ASP A 45 1.32 13.12 -3.27
CA ASP A 45 2.50 13.98 -3.11
C ASP A 45 3.72 13.38 -3.83
N TYR A 46 3.86 12.06 -3.75
CA TYR A 46 4.98 11.32 -4.31
C TYR A 46 4.51 10.11 -5.14
N CYS A 47 5.36 9.67 -6.06
CA CYS A 47 5.24 8.38 -6.72
C CYS A 47 6.59 7.68 -6.71
N ILE A 48 6.58 6.41 -6.30
CA ILE A 48 7.68 5.50 -6.56
C ILE A 48 7.47 4.95 -7.97
N ILE A 49 8.47 5.07 -8.84
CA ILE A 49 8.43 4.55 -10.22
C ILE A 49 9.55 3.53 -10.37
N LEU A 50 9.22 2.36 -10.91
CA LEU A 50 10.16 1.29 -11.21
C LEU A 50 10.38 1.21 -12.72
N LYS A 51 11.63 1.20 -13.16
CA LYS A 51 12.01 1.10 -14.56
C LYS A 51 12.96 -0.07 -14.82
N ASP A 52 12.83 -0.66 -16.01
CA ASP A 52 13.81 -1.62 -16.51
C ASP A 52 15.02 -0.94 -17.15
N ASP A 53 15.97 -1.76 -17.63
CA ASP A 53 17.20 -1.32 -18.31
C ASP A 53 16.92 -0.53 -19.61
N LYS A 54 15.69 -0.64 -20.15
CA LYS A 54 15.22 0.08 -21.35
C LYS A 54 14.41 1.33 -20.99
N ASN A 55 14.42 1.72 -19.72
CA ASN A 55 13.73 2.89 -19.18
C ASN A 55 12.19 2.82 -19.27
N LYS A 56 11.61 1.62 -19.43
CA LYS A 56 10.15 1.43 -19.42
C LYS A 56 9.62 1.26 -18.01
N ILE A 57 8.46 1.83 -17.73
CA ILE A 57 7.81 1.64 -16.42
C ILE A 57 7.36 0.19 -16.27
N LYS A 58 7.83 -0.44 -15.20
CA LYS A 58 7.54 -1.82 -14.80
C LYS A 58 6.84 -1.93 -13.45
N GLY A 59 6.53 -0.80 -12.85
CA GLY A 59 5.74 -0.72 -11.62
C GLY A 59 5.72 0.69 -11.08
N PHE A 60 4.74 0.98 -10.25
CA PHE A 60 4.68 2.21 -9.51
C PHE A 60 3.87 2.04 -8.22
N SER A 61 4.02 2.97 -7.30
CA SER A 61 3.13 3.14 -6.15
C SER A 61 2.98 4.63 -5.88
N THR A 62 1.77 5.11 -5.64
CA THR A 62 1.52 6.53 -5.31
C THR A 62 1.40 6.73 -3.80
N GLN A 63 1.88 7.86 -3.30
CA GLN A 63 1.92 8.16 -1.86
C GLN A 63 1.39 9.56 -1.53
N LYS A 64 0.62 9.64 -0.45
CA LYS A 64 0.15 10.89 0.17
C LYS A 64 0.72 11.00 1.58
N ILE A 65 1.29 12.14 1.94
CA ILE A 65 1.58 12.47 3.33
C ILE A 65 0.27 12.86 4.02
N MET A 66 -0.05 12.13 5.08
CA MET A 66 -1.23 12.37 5.91
C MET A 66 -0.82 13.05 7.20
N LYS A 67 -1.63 14.04 7.60
CA LYS A 67 -1.54 14.70 8.90
C LYS A 67 -2.94 14.94 9.43
N PHE A 68 -3.21 14.51 10.65
CA PHE A 68 -4.45 14.81 11.37
C PHE A 68 -4.20 14.77 12.87
N ASN A 69 -5.09 15.40 13.64
CA ASN A 69 -5.06 15.34 15.10
C ASN A 69 -5.94 14.20 15.57
N PHE A 70 -5.42 13.37 16.47
CA PHE A 70 -6.18 12.36 17.18
C PHE A 70 -6.00 12.58 18.67
N GLU A 71 -7.09 12.86 19.37
CA GLU A 71 -7.07 13.36 20.74
C GLU A 71 -6.18 14.62 20.85
N ASN A 72 -5.14 14.57 21.69
CA ASN A 72 -4.17 15.65 21.88
C ASN A 72 -2.81 15.36 21.21
N GLU A 73 -2.75 14.39 20.29
CA GLU A 73 -1.53 14.04 19.57
C GLU A 73 -1.66 14.32 18.07
N GLU A 74 -0.59 14.82 17.46
CA GLU A 74 -0.48 14.85 16.01
C GLU A 74 -0.15 13.45 15.49
N ILE A 75 -0.95 12.98 14.54
CA ILE A 75 -0.70 11.76 13.77
C ILE A 75 -0.18 12.16 12.41
N TYR A 76 1.01 11.65 12.08
CA TYR A 76 1.58 11.74 10.74
C TYR A 76 1.64 10.36 10.11
N GLY A 77 1.68 10.32 8.80
CA GLY A 77 1.93 9.08 8.10
C GLY A 77 2.05 9.26 6.60
N VAL A 78 2.28 8.14 5.95
CA VAL A 78 2.21 8.02 4.49
C VAL A 78 1.06 7.06 4.17
N PHE A 79 0.19 7.46 3.26
CA PHE A 79 -0.84 6.63 2.67
C PHE A 79 -0.38 6.15 1.29
N SER A 80 -0.37 4.84 1.07
CA SER A 80 -0.15 4.25 -0.26
C SER A 80 -1.47 4.01 -0.99
N GLY A 81 -1.64 4.64 -2.15
CA GLY A 81 -2.76 4.42 -3.05
C GLY A 81 -2.42 3.38 -4.12
N ASP A 82 -2.78 3.70 -5.37
CA ASP A 82 -2.52 2.84 -6.55
C ASP A 82 -1.10 2.30 -6.55
N THR A 83 -1.00 0.97 -6.55
CA THR A 83 0.26 0.24 -6.49
C THR A 83 0.20 -0.97 -7.41
N ILE A 84 1.13 -1.04 -8.35
CA ILE A 84 1.24 -2.16 -9.28
C ILE A 84 2.70 -2.43 -9.62
N ILE A 85 3.02 -3.71 -9.83
CA ILE A 85 4.29 -4.17 -10.37
C ILE A 85 3.95 -5.15 -11.48
N ASP A 86 4.62 -5.01 -12.62
CA ASP A 86 4.54 -5.94 -13.74
C ASP A 86 4.77 -7.39 -13.26
N LYS A 87 4.01 -8.34 -13.81
CA LYS A 87 4.00 -9.75 -13.39
C LYS A 87 5.38 -10.39 -13.41
N GLU A 88 6.23 -10.01 -14.36
CA GLU A 88 7.60 -10.54 -14.51
C GLU A 88 8.50 -10.17 -13.32
N ASN A 89 8.10 -9.15 -12.54
CA ASN A 89 8.86 -8.58 -11.44
C ASN A 89 8.21 -8.83 -10.07
N TRP A 90 7.19 -9.68 -9.98
CA TRP A 90 6.58 -10.03 -8.70
C TRP A 90 7.58 -10.70 -7.75
N GLY A 91 7.53 -10.31 -6.48
CA GLY A 91 8.48 -10.74 -5.46
C GLY A 91 9.78 -9.91 -5.43
N ASN A 92 9.99 -9.02 -6.40
CA ASN A 92 11.07 -8.05 -6.33
C ASN A 92 10.80 -7.02 -5.22
N LEU A 93 11.82 -6.73 -4.40
CA LEU A 93 11.74 -5.81 -3.26
C LEU A 93 12.21 -4.38 -3.58
N THR A 94 12.58 -4.06 -4.82
CA THR A 94 13.05 -2.71 -5.20
C THR A 94 12.06 -1.63 -4.76
N LEU A 95 10.76 -1.80 -5.04
CA LEU A 95 9.73 -0.83 -4.61
C LEU A 95 9.77 -0.60 -3.10
N PHE A 96 9.85 -1.67 -2.32
CA PHE A 96 9.87 -1.57 -0.87
C PHE A 96 11.17 -0.98 -0.34
N LYS A 97 12.30 -1.25 -0.98
CA LYS A 97 13.58 -0.60 -0.64
C LYS A 97 13.51 0.92 -0.87
N VAL A 98 12.96 1.36 -2.01
CA VAL A 98 12.77 2.79 -2.29
C VAL A 98 11.83 3.41 -1.25
N PHE A 99 10.69 2.77 -0.99
CA PHE A 99 9.76 3.21 0.04
C PHE A 99 10.44 3.33 1.41
N ALA A 100 11.17 2.30 1.83
CA ALA A 100 11.80 2.26 3.14
C ALA A 100 12.89 3.32 3.30
N ASN A 101 13.77 3.43 2.30
CA ASN A 101 14.87 4.40 2.30
C ASN A 101 14.40 5.86 2.30
N PHE A 102 13.19 6.13 1.80
CA PHE A 102 12.62 7.47 1.83
C PHE A 102 11.78 7.73 3.09
N PHE A 103 10.79 6.87 3.37
CA PHE A 103 9.77 7.18 4.38
C PHE A 103 10.20 6.87 5.81
N PHE A 104 11.13 5.95 6.07
CA PHE A 104 11.65 5.75 7.42
C PHE A 104 12.40 6.99 7.90
N PRO A 105 13.44 7.50 7.19
CA PRO A 105 14.11 8.75 7.58
C PRO A 105 13.17 9.96 7.61
N PHE A 106 12.24 10.08 6.65
CA PHE A 106 11.23 11.15 6.65
C PHE A 106 10.39 11.15 7.94
N GLY A 107 10.08 9.96 8.44
CA GLY A 107 9.26 9.71 9.62
C GLY A 107 9.96 9.89 10.96
N GLU A 108 11.30 9.94 11.01
CA GLU A 108 12.07 9.93 12.26
C GLU A 108 11.75 11.13 13.16
N LYS A 109 11.53 12.30 12.56
CA LYS A 109 11.22 13.54 13.30
C LYS A 109 9.83 13.57 13.93
N TYR A 110 8.94 12.62 13.59
CA TYR A 110 7.59 12.57 14.12
C TYR A 110 7.49 11.47 15.18
N LYS A 111 6.85 11.78 16.31
CA LYS A 111 6.56 10.81 17.37
C LYS A 111 5.71 9.65 16.83
N ASN A 112 4.62 10.00 16.15
CA ASN A 112 3.66 9.07 15.56
C ASN A 112 3.76 9.15 14.03
N PHE A 113 4.40 8.15 13.39
CA PHE A 113 4.50 8.05 11.94
C PHE A 113 4.06 6.66 11.46
N TYR A 114 2.97 6.60 10.71
CA TYR A 114 2.36 5.35 10.28
C TYR A 114 2.35 5.18 8.77
N TRP A 115 2.29 3.93 8.32
CA TRP A 115 1.89 3.58 6.97
C TRP A 115 0.41 3.22 6.98
N PHE A 116 -0.39 3.98 6.25
CA PHE A 116 -1.78 3.69 5.97
C PHE A 116 -1.89 2.99 4.61
N LEU A 117 -2.65 1.91 4.56
CA LEU A 117 -2.86 1.12 3.35
C LEU A 117 -4.35 0.88 3.13
N ILE A 118 -4.75 0.89 1.86
CA ILE A 118 -5.98 0.25 1.40
C ILE A 118 -5.56 -1.01 0.65
N VAL A 119 -6.11 -2.15 1.05
CA VAL A 119 -5.61 -3.46 0.62
C VAL A 119 -6.70 -4.21 -0.13
N LYS A 120 -6.59 -4.19 -1.47
CA LYS A 120 -7.53 -4.84 -2.38
C LYS A 120 -7.34 -6.35 -2.52
N GLY A 121 -6.18 -6.88 -2.13
CA GLY A 121 -5.84 -8.28 -2.41
C GLY A 121 -4.90 -8.90 -1.39
N TYR A 122 -5.04 -10.21 -1.22
CA TYR A 122 -4.31 -10.97 -0.21
C TYR A 122 -2.77 -10.90 -0.38
N LYS A 123 -2.25 -10.73 -1.61
CA LYS A 123 -0.80 -10.60 -1.85
C LYS A 123 -0.24 -9.33 -1.20
N THR A 124 -0.94 -8.21 -1.35
CA THR A 124 -0.60 -6.94 -0.68
C THR A 124 -0.80 -7.07 0.82
N TYR A 125 -1.88 -7.72 1.27
CA TYR A 125 -2.09 -7.96 2.70
C TYR A 125 -0.93 -8.75 3.33
N LYS A 126 -0.47 -9.81 2.67
CA LYS A 126 0.66 -10.65 3.11
C LYS A 126 1.99 -9.89 3.23
N PHE A 127 2.09 -8.71 2.66
CA PHE A 127 3.24 -7.85 2.83
C PHE A 127 3.44 -7.47 4.31
N LEU A 128 2.37 -7.10 5.00
CA LEU A 128 2.39 -6.71 6.41
C LEU A 128 2.95 -7.80 7.34
N PRO A 129 2.39 -9.03 7.39
CA PRO A 129 2.93 -10.11 8.22
C PRO A 129 4.27 -10.63 7.72
N THR A 130 4.72 -10.29 6.52
CA THR A 130 6.07 -10.67 6.07
C THR A 130 7.12 -9.75 6.68
N PHE A 131 6.87 -8.44 6.72
CA PHE A 131 7.91 -7.45 7.01
C PHE A 131 7.83 -6.81 8.40
N TYR A 132 6.64 -6.75 9.01
CA TYR A 132 6.39 -6.02 10.25
C TYR A 132 6.06 -6.95 11.43
N LYS A 133 6.42 -6.52 12.64
CA LYS A 133 6.10 -7.21 13.91
C LYS A 133 4.67 -6.90 14.34
N GLU A 134 4.28 -5.63 14.26
CA GLU A 134 2.99 -5.10 14.68
C GLU A 134 2.33 -4.34 13.52
N PHE A 135 1.10 -4.71 13.21
CA PHE A 135 0.25 -4.09 12.19
C PHE A 135 -1.21 -4.44 12.49
N TYR A 136 -2.13 -3.64 12.00
CA TYR A 136 -3.56 -3.83 12.23
C TYR A 136 -4.38 -3.60 10.96
N PRO A 137 -5.51 -4.30 10.81
CA PRO A 137 -5.93 -5.44 11.62
C PRO A 137 -5.09 -6.70 11.31
N ASN A 138 -5.13 -7.72 12.19
CA ASN A 138 -4.47 -9.00 11.94
C ASN A 138 -5.14 -10.17 12.67
N TYR A 139 -4.80 -11.42 12.30
CA TYR A 139 -5.46 -12.62 12.83
C TYR A 139 -5.01 -13.01 14.26
N LYS A 140 -3.90 -12.48 14.75
CA LYS A 140 -3.29 -12.91 16.01
C LYS A 140 -3.78 -12.12 17.21
N LEU A 141 -4.10 -10.85 17.00
CA LEU A 141 -4.44 -9.89 18.03
C LEU A 141 -5.66 -9.10 17.59
N GLU A 142 -6.56 -8.87 18.53
CA GLU A 142 -7.59 -7.85 18.36
C GLU A 142 -6.91 -6.48 18.14
N THR A 143 -7.48 -5.68 17.24
CA THR A 143 -7.00 -4.32 16.99
C THR A 143 -7.23 -3.47 18.24
N PRO A 144 -6.19 -2.92 18.88
CA PRO A 144 -6.36 -2.05 20.03
C PRO A 144 -7.23 -0.84 19.67
N GLU A 145 -8.09 -0.42 20.59
CA GLU A 145 -9.06 0.65 20.37
C GLU A 145 -8.43 1.93 19.79
N ARG A 146 -7.25 2.31 20.29
CA ARG A 146 -6.48 3.44 19.76
C ARG A 146 -6.19 3.30 18.26
N PHE A 147 -5.73 2.13 17.81
CA PHE A 147 -5.42 1.91 16.40
C PHE A 147 -6.68 1.79 15.55
N LYS A 148 -7.76 1.21 16.09
CA LYS A 148 -9.07 1.23 15.44
C LYS A 148 -9.51 2.67 15.17
N ASN A 149 -9.49 3.53 16.18
CA ASN A 149 -9.90 4.92 16.04
C ASN A 149 -9.02 5.72 15.06
N ILE A 150 -7.71 5.43 15.00
CA ILE A 150 -6.80 6.06 14.03
C ILE A 150 -7.09 5.57 12.59
N ILE A 151 -7.37 4.28 12.41
CA ILE A 151 -7.80 3.71 11.13
C ILE A 151 -9.11 4.37 10.69
N ASP A 152 -10.09 4.42 11.58
CA ASP A 152 -11.41 5.01 11.32
C ASP A 152 -11.27 6.47 10.88
N LEU A 153 -10.50 7.27 11.62
CA LEU A 153 -10.29 8.67 11.29
C LEU A 153 -9.59 8.86 9.93
N PHE A 154 -8.55 8.06 9.65
CA PHE A 154 -7.89 8.08 8.35
C PHE A 154 -8.87 7.75 7.21
N ALA A 155 -9.65 6.69 7.39
CA ALA A 155 -10.56 6.19 6.36
C ALA A 155 -11.75 7.12 6.15
N GLU A 156 -12.31 7.74 7.20
CA GLU A 156 -13.34 8.77 7.08
C GLU A 156 -12.85 10.02 6.35
N ILE A 157 -11.60 10.44 6.58
CA ILE A 157 -11.02 11.58 5.87
C ILE A 157 -10.91 11.28 4.37
N LYS A 158 -10.53 10.05 3.99
CA LYS A 158 -10.25 9.70 2.59
C LYS A 158 -11.47 9.15 1.84
N TYR A 159 -12.38 8.48 2.54
CA TYR A 159 -13.52 7.72 2.01
C TYR A 159 -14.78 7.93 2.88
N PRO A 160 -15.21 9.19 3.11
CA PRO A 160 -16.28 9.51 4.09
C PRO A 160 -17.60 8.81 3.80
N ASP A 161 -17.89 8.55 2.53
CA ASP A 161 -19.14 7.94 2.07
C ASP A 161 -19.07 6.43 1.88
N GLU A 162 -17.88 5.83 1.89
CA GLU A 162 -17.64 4.44 1.47
C GLU A 162 -17.00 3.59 2.57
N TYR A 163 -16.44 4.21 3.60
CA TYR A 163 -15.83 3.48 4.70
C TYR A 163 -16.87 2.95 5.69
N ASN A 164 -16.81 1.64 5.96
CA ASN A 164 -17.61 0.99 6.98
C ASN A 164 -16.76 0.76 8.25
N LYS A 165 -17.10 1.47 9.33
CA LYS A 165 -16.42 1.38 10.64
C LYS A 165 -16.57 0.03 11.34
N GLU A 166 -17.66 -0.69 11.07
CA GLU A 166 -17.90 -1.99 11.70
C GLU A 166 -16.99 -3.06 11.09
N SER A 167 -16.87 -3.08 9.77
CA SER A 167 -16.03 -4.04 9.05
C SER A 167 -14.58 -3.60 8.89
N GLY A 168 -14.29 -2.29 8.94
CA GLY A 168 -12.98 -1.73 8.63
C GLY A 168 -12.65 -1.73 7.13
N VAL A 169 -13.66 -1.89 6.28
CA VAL A 169 -13.54 -2.01 4.82
C VAL A 169 -14.08 -0.77 4.11
N ILE A 170 -13.44 -0.38 3.02
CA ILE A 170 -13.99 0.58 2.07
C ILE A 170 -14.88 -0.18 1.08
N GLU A 171 -16.18 0.06 1.19
CA GLU A 171 -17.24 -0.56 0.43
C GLU A 171 -17.72 0.43 -0.64
N TYR A 172 -17.14 0.33 -1.84
CA TYR A 172 -17.43 1.29 -2.91
C TYR A 172 -18.88 1.19 -3.37
N LYS A 173 -19.56 2.35 -3.43
CA LYS A 173 -20.99 2.43 -3.78
C LYS A 173 -21.26 2.17 -5.27
N GLY A 174 -20.23 2.25 -6.11
CA GLY A 174 -20.29 2.03 -7.55
C GLY A 174 -19.28 0.99 -8.04
N ILE A 175 -19.16 0.86 -9.36
CA ILE A 175 -18.13 0.01 -9.96
C ILE A 175 -16.77 0.65 -9.70
N LYS A 176 -15.93 -0.04 -8.92
CA LYS A 176 -14.53 0.31 -8.68
C LYS A 176 -13.62 -0.58 -9.53
N ASP A 177 -12.38 -0.15 -9.68
CA ASP A 177 -11.33 -1.01 -10.21
C ASP A 177 -11.14 -2.25 -9.32
N SER A 178 -10.95 -3.40 -9.96
CA SER A 178 -10.72 -4.69 -9.30
C SER A 178 -9.70 -5.50 -10.08
N LEU A 179 -8.96 -6.37 -9.40
CA LEU A 179 -7.97 -7.21 -10.06
C LEU A 179 -8.64 -8.13 -11.07
N LYS A 180 -8.04 -8.27 -12.26
CA LYS A 180 -8.51 -9.23 -13.26
C LYS A 180 -8.33 -10.66 -12.76
N LYS A 181 -9.28 -11.52 -13.11
CA LYS A 181 -9.17 -12.97 -12.94
C LYS A 181 -7.89 -13.49 -13.60
N GLY A 182 -7.16 -14.38 -12.93
CA GLY A 182 -5.89 -14.93 -13.40
C GLY A 182 -4.65 -14.12 -13.02
N VAL A 183 -4.81 -12.92 -12.45
CA VAL A 183 -3.68 -12.10 -11.96
C VAL A 183 -3.24 -12.59 -10.57
N ALA A 184 -4.16 -12.62 -9.62
CA ALA A 184 -3.86 -13.00 -8.25
C ALA A 184 -4.92 -13.97 -7.72
N ASP A 185 -5.20 -15.02 -8.47
CA ASP A 185 -6.11 -16.07 -8.02
C ASP A 185 -5.51 -16.80 -6.81
N ILE A 186 -6.35 -17.03 -5.81
CA ILE A 186 -5.96 -17.73 -4.58
C ILE A 186 -5.90 -19.23 -4.87
N THR A 187 -4.79 -19.89 -4.56
CA THR A 187 -4.68 -21.34 -4.69
C THR A 187 -5.01 -22.05 -3.38
N GLU A 188 -5.23 -23.36 -3.43
CA GLU A 188 -5.45 -24.20 -2.24
C GLU A 188 -4.32 -24.09 -1.20
N LYS A 189 -3.10 -23.79 -1.65
CA LYS A 189 -1.96 -23.57 -0.76
C LYS A 189 -2.11 -22.27 0.02
N GLU A 190 -2.50 -21.18 -0.63
CA GLU A 190 -2.74 -19.89 0.02
C GLU A 190 -3.91 -19.96 1.00
N LEU A 191 -4.95 -20.74 0.70
CA LEU A 191 -6.11 -20.91 1.60
C LEU A 191 -5.75 -21.56 2.95
N LYS A 192 -4.58 -22.18 3.09
CA LYS A 192 -4.07 -22.74 4.36
C LYS A 192 -3.34 -21.69 5.21
N ASP A 193 -3.01 -20.53 4.66
CA ASP A 193 -2.33 -19.44 5.37
C ASP A 193 -3.35 -18.63 6.18
N LYS A 194 -3.18 -18.61 7.51
CA LYS A 194 -4.07 -17.89 8.43
C LYS A 194 -4.19 -16.39 8.13
N ASN A 195 -3.15 -15.78 7.54
CA ASN A 195 -3.24 -14.38 7.13
C ASN A 195 -4.18 -14.22 5.92
N VAL A 196 -4.15 -15.16 4.99
CA VAL A 196 -5.04 -15.13 3.81
C VAL A 196 -6.48 -15.39 4.24
N GLN A 197 -6.70 -16.37 5.11
CA GLN A 197 -8.02 -16.65 5.69
C GLN A 197 -8.60 -15.41 6.37
N PHE A 198 -7.81 -14.77 7.24
CA PHE A 198 -8.24 -13.54 7.90
C PHE A 198 -8.58 -12.41 6.93
N PHE A 199 -7.77 -12.21 5.88
CA PHE A 199 -8.06 -11.20 4.87
C PHE A 199 -9.40 -11.48 4.16
N LEU A 200 -9.66 -12.74 3.80
CA LEU A 200 -10.90 -13.14 3.15
C LEU A 200 -12.12 -13.00 4.07
N GLU A 201 -11.97 -13.33 5.34
CA GLU A 201 -13.03 -13.17 6.34
C GLU A 201 -13.33 -11.70 6.62
N SER A 202 -12.30 -10.86 6.67
CA SER A 202 -12.44 -9.42 6.96
C SER A 202 -12.91 -8.61 5.74
N ASN A 203 -12.63 -9.08 4.52
CA ASN A 203 -13.02 -8.42 3.27
C ASN A 203 -13.62 -9.44 2.29
N PRO A 204 -14.82 -9.97 2.56
CA PRO A 204 -15.43 -11.04 1.76
C PRO A 204 -15.75 -10.61 0.32
N ASP A 205 -15.97 -9.32 0.09
CA ASP A 205 -16.29 -8.73 -1.21
C ASP A 205 -15.06 -8.13 -1.94
N TYR A 206 -13.84 -8.51 -1.55
CA TYR A 206 -12.60 -7.95 -2.14
C TYR A 206 -12.53 -8.08 -3.67
N GLU A 207 -13.12 -9.13 -4.25
CA GLU A 207 -13.15 -9.34 -5.71
C GLU A 207 -13.96 -8.27 -6.46
N ARG A 208 -14.91 -7.61 -5.77
CA ARG A 208 -15.67 -6.47 -6.30
C ARG A 208 -14.87 -5.17 -6.28
N GLY A 209 -13.66 -5.19 -5.70
CA GLY A 209 -12.76 -4.06 -5.58
C GLY A 209 -12.72 -3.42 -4.20
N ASN A 210 -13.43 -3.96 -3.21
CA ASN A 210 -13.40 -3.47 -1.83
C ASN A 210 -12.00 -3.58 -1.21
N ASP A 211 -11.64 -2.60 -0.39
CA ASP A 211 -10.32 -2.50 0.21
C ASP A 211 -10.39 -2.62 1.73
N LEU A 212 -9.59 -3.53 2.31
CA LEU A 212 -9.39 -3.56 3.76
C LEU A 212 -8.44 -2.44 4.16
N VAL A 213 -8.83 -1.59 5.12
CA VAL A 213 -7.94 -0.54 5.63
C VAL A 213 -6.98 -1.13 6.65
N CYS A 214 -5.69 -0.88 6.45
CA CYS A 214 -4.62 -1.37 7.32
C CYS A 214 -3.70 -0.23 7.77
N ILE A 215 -3.07 -0.44 8.92
CA ILE A 215 -2.08 0.47 9.50
C ILE A 215 -0.89 -0.30 10.06
N THR A 216 0.31 0.27 9.96
CA THR A 216 1.48 -0.18 10.71
C THR A 216 2.39 0.99 11.07
N SER A 217 3.11 0.89 12.17
CA SER A 217 4.11 1.89 12.56
C SER A 217 5.33 1.82 11.64
N LEU A 218 5.72 2.95 11.05
CA LEU A 218 6.95 3.10 10.27
C LEU A 218 8.11 3.51 11.18
N LYS A 219 8.42 2.61 12.10
CA LYS A 219 9.57 2.71 13.00
C LYS A 219 10.45 1.47 12.79
N VAL A 220 11.77 1.66 12.81
CA VAL A 220 12.74 0.60 12.50
C VAL A 220 12.57 -0.59 13.45
N GLU A 221 12.27 -0.32 14.72
CA GLU A 221 11.99 -1.34 15.74
C GLU A 221 10.78 -2.22 15.42
N ASN A 222 9.82 -1.73 14.62
CA ASN A 222 8.66 -2.50 14.21
C ASN A 222 8.95 -3.46 13.02
N LEU A 223 10.10 -3.32 12.35
CA LEU A 223 10.50 -4.26 11.31
C LEU A 223 11.01 -5.57 11.92
N LYS A 224 10.72 -6.69 11.26
CA LYS A 224 11.33 -7.98 11.60
C LYS A 224 12.84 -7.96 11.31
N GLU A 225 13.61 -8.72 12.08
CA GLU A 225 15.08 -8.76 11.94
C GLU A 225 15.55 -9.12 10.53
N LYS A 226 14.90 -10.09 9.89
CA LYS A 226 15.21 -10.47 8.50
C LYS A 226 14.97 -9.31 7.54
N THR A 227 13.94 -8.49 7.78
CA THR A 227 13.62 -7.31 6.99
C THR A 227 14.71 -6.26 7.10
N LEU A 228 15.21 -6.00 8.31
CA LEU A 228 16.30 -5.04 8.52
C LEU A 228 17.53 -5.37 7.67
N LYS A 229 17.92 -6.65 7.65
CA LYS A 229 19.05 -7.15 6.83
C LYS A 229 18.80 -7.05 5.33
N ILE A 230 17.55 -7.06 4.89
CA ILE A 230 17.18 -6.98 3.47
C ILE A 230 17.14 -5.53 2.99
N LEU A 231 16.64 -4.62 3.84
CA LEU A 231 16.41 -3.22 3.48
C LEU A 231 17.63 -2.33 3.70
N PHE A 232 18.37 -2.55 4.79
CA PHE A 232 19.41 -1.61 5.25
C PHE A 232 20.80 -2.25 5.30
N ARG A 233 21.03 -3.29 4.50
CA ARG A 233 22.29 -4.06 4.52
C ARG A 233 23.53 -3.18 4.30
N ASP A 234 23.41 -2.14 3.49
CA ASP A 234 24.50 -1.20 3.18
C ASP A 234 24.66 -0.08 4.23
N THR A 235 23.74 0.01 5.21
CA THR A 235 23.72 1.06 6.24
C THR A 235 24.37 0.60 7.56
N PHE A 236 24.44 -0.70 7.81
CA PHE A 236 25.00 -1.30 9.04
C PHE A 236 26.43 -1.87 8.87
N GLU A 237 27.04 -1.69 7.70
CA GLU A 237 28.45 -2.05 7.43
C GLU A 237 29.42 -0.84 7.51
N LYS A 238 29.05 0.23 8.21
CA LYS A 238 29.94 1.36 8.53
C LYS A 238 30.18 1.51 10.02
#